data_AF-A0A9N8JV21-F1
#
_entry.id   AF-A0A9N8JV21-F1
#
_cell.length_a   1.000
_cell.length_b   1.000
_cell.length_c   1.000
_cell.angle_alpha   90.00
_cell.angle_beta   90.00
_cell.angle_gamma   90.00
#
_symmetry.space_group_name_H-M   'P 1'
#
loop_
_entity.id
_entity.type
_entity.pdbx_description
1 polymer ?
#
loop_
_entity_poly.entity_id
_entity_poly.type
_entity_poly.pdbx_seq_one_letter_code
_entity_poly.pdbx_strand_id
1 'polypeptide(L)'
;MPTRTLLTFVASRLFKLFVYWQITAHLMTPLIPLIFGPVEPWEFDHYAQTYFRRLPFFESREPVTARETWIRVVFTLRWIWLNFVDVDAAHTFLSIIFVGLLRLDSPEEWPSMFGSPLEAYSLRRYWGRFWHRLVHKPYLGLAKVVSRKLHISKSRPRFEKLVLAFLVFLISGLAHAIVSIHGGNLVEAVDDVSFYCINFAVIAVEGVVTGLASPMRRFLPRWCWKAVGFTWVFTFWFWAAPKWAYHEVHEELLSELERRNRMQGLEMFTGMLGGK
;
A
#
# COMPACT_ATOMS: atom_id res chain seq x y z
N MET A 1 26.41 13.91 -20.89
CA MET A 1 26.82 13.33 -19.59
C MET A 1 28.06 12.46 -19.77
N PRO A 2 29.06 12.50 -18.88
CA PRO A 2 30.25 11.63 -19.00
C PRO A 2 29.87 10.15 -18.94
N THR A 3 30.48 9.32 -19.81
CA THR A 3 30.16 7.88 -19.93
C THR A 3 30.30 7.12 -18.60
N ARG A 4 31.28 7.49 -17.77
CA ARG A 4 31.49 6.88 -16.44
C ARG A 4 30.33 7.17 -15.47
N THR A 5 29.78 8.37 -15.51
CA THR A 5 28.63 8.77 -14.68
C THR A 5 27.35 8.07 -15.14
N LEU A 6 27.20 7.85 -16.45
CA LEU A 6 26.06 7.10 -16.99
C LEU A 6 26.11 5.62 -16.60
N LEU A 7 27.29 4.99 -16.74
CA LEU A 7 27.48 3.58 -16.39
C LEU A 7 27.22 3.33 -14.91
N THR A 8 27.72 4.21 -14.04
CA THR A 8 27.46 4.13 -12.58
C THR A 8 25.98 4.30 -12.24
N PHE A 9 25.28 5.22 -12.91
CA PHE A 9 23.83 5.36 -12.77
C PHE A 9 23.11 4.06 -13.14
N VAL A 10 23.32 3.54 -14.35
CA VAL A 10 22.64 2.33 -14.83
C VAL A 10 22.98 1.12 -13.95
N ALA A 11 24.24 0.92 -13.58
CA ALA A 11 24.66 -0.18 -12.71
C ALA A 11 23.98 -0.11 -11.34
N SER A 12 23.86 1.08 -10.74
CA SER A 12 23.18 1.26 -9.45
C SER A 12 21.68 0.90 -9.52
N ARG A 13 21.02 1.24 -10.64
CA ARG A 13 19.59 0.95 -10.86
C ARG A 13 19.36 -0.54 -11.09
N LEU A 14 20.21 -1.20 -11.88
CA LEU A 14 20.17 -2.65 -12.08
C LEU A 14 20.41 -3.42 -10.77
N PHE A 15 21.40 -2.99 -9.98
CA PHE A 15 21.66 -3.60 -8.67
C PHE A 15 20.45 -3.47 -7.73
N LYS A 16 19.79 -2.30 -7.73
CA LYS A 16 18.56 -2.08 -6.95
C LYS A 16 17.42 -3.02 -7.38
N LEU A 17 17.18 -3.17 -8.69
CA LEU A 17 16.17 -4.10 -9.21
C LEU A 17 16.50 -5.55 -8.84
N PHE A 18 17.77 -5.94 -8.91
CA PHE A 18 18.21 -7.26 -8.48
C PHE A 18 17.94 -7.49 -6.99
N VAL A 19 18.26 -6.54 -6.11
CA VAL A 19 17.97 -6.64 -4.67
C VAL A 19 16.46 -6.76 -4.42
N TYR A 20 15.63 -5.96 -5.12
CA TYR A 20 14.18 -6.07 -5.03
C TYR A 20 13.67 -7.44 -5.45
N TRP A 21 14.14 -7.95 -6.59
CA TRP A 21 13.78 -9.28 -7.05
C TRP A 21 14.20 -10.35 -6.03
N GLN A 22 15.42 -10.29 -5.49
CA GLN A 22 15.90 -11.28 -4.52
C GLN A 22 15.04 -11.30 -3.24
N ILE A 23 14.76 -10.13 -2.66
CA ILE A 23 13.95 -10.05 -1.44
C ILE A 23 12.50 -10.46 -1.73
N THR A 24 11.92 -10.01 -2.84
CA THR A 24 10.54 -10.34 -3.18
C THR A 24 10.39 -11.84 -3.45
N ALA A 25 11.21 -12.41 -4.34
CA ALA A 25 11.09 -13.80 -4.77
C ALA A 25 11.43 -14.80 -3.66
N HIS A 26 12.48 -14.56 -2.87
CA HIS A 26 13.00 -15.56 -1.92
C HIS A 26 12.62 -15.30 -0.46
N LEU A 27 12.20 -14.09 -0.10
CA LEU A 27 11.78 -13.78 1.26
C LEU A 27 10.27 -13.49 1.34
N MET A 28 9.76 -12.54 0.55
CA MET A 28 8.39 -12.02 0.75
C MET A 28 7.30 -12.87 0.11
N THR A 29 7.52 -13.44 -1.07
CA THR A 29 6.57 -14.32 -1.75
C THR A 29 6.32 -15.62 -0.97
N PRO A 30 7.35 -16.39 -0.56
CA PRO A 30 7.12 -17.65 0.16
C PRO A 30 6.73 -17.45 1.63
N LEU A 31 6.80 -16.22 2.17
CA LEU A 31 6.73 -15.98 3.62
C LEU A 31 5.47 -16.55 4.29
N ILE A 32 4.30 -16.26 3.72
CA ILE A 32 3.02 -16.69 4.30
C ILE A 32 2.83 -18.21 4.16
N PRO A 33 2.97 -18.81 2.95
CA PRO A 33 2.87 -20.26 2.81
C PRO A 33 3.91 -21.04 3.61
N LEU A 34 5.13 -20.51 3.78
CA LEU A 34 6.20 -21.19 4.53
C LEU A 34 5.91 -21.22 6.03
N ILE A 35 5.37 -20.14 6.60
CA ILE A 35 5.12 -20.03 8.04
C ILE A 35 3.75 -20.60 8.43
N PHE A 36 2.74 -20.45 7.58
CA PHE A 36 1.34 -20.75 7.89
C PHE A 36 0.70 -21.81 6.98
N GLY A 37 1.46 -22.42 6.06
CA GLY A 37 0.93 -23.41 5.13
C GLY A 37 0.42 -24.69 5.82
N PRO A 38 -0.66 -25.32 5.31
CA PRO A 38 -1.54 -24.84 4.25
C PRO A 38 -2.40 -23.65 4.72
N VAL A 39 -2.61 -22.70 3.81
CA VAL A 39 -3.46 -21.52 4.05
C VAL A 39 -4.74 -21.71 3.27
N GLU A 40 -5.85 -21.35 3.89
CA GLU A 40 -7.18 -21.66 3.38
C GLU A 40 -7.91 -20.38 2.94
N PRO A 41 -8.83 -20.44 1.96
CA PRO A 41 -9.48 -19.23 1.43
C PRO A 41 -10.21 -18.43 2.51
N TRP A 42 -10.93 -19.09 3.42
CA TRP A 42 -11.71 -18.42 4.47
C TRP A 42 -10.87 -17.54 5.39
N GLU A 43 -9.54 -17.73 5.43
CA GLU A 43 -8.64 -16.89 6.21
C GLU A 43 -8.46 -15.47 5.63
N PHE A 44 -8.92 -15.26 4.40
CA PHE A 44 -8.91 -13.98 3.68
C PHE A 44 -10.30 -13.58 3.19
N ASP A 45 -11.37 -14.16 3.70
CA ASP A 45 -12.72 -13.79 3.28
C ASP A 45 -13.16 -12.40 3.82
N HIS A 46 -14.39 -12.00 3.51
CA HIS A 46 -14.97 -10.75 4.01
C HIS A 46 -15.13 -10.74 5.54
N TYR A 47 -15.33 -11.90 6.18
CA TYR A 47 -15.44 -12.00 7.63
C TYR A 47 -14.08 -11.72 8.31
N ALA A 48 -13.00 -12.25 7.75
CA ALA A 48 -11.63 -11.98 8.16
C ALA A 48 -11.33 -10.47 8.18
N GLN A 49 -11.87 -9.68 7.25
CA GLN A 49 -11.69 -8.22 7.20
C GLN A 49 -12.28 -7.45 8.39
N THR A 50 -13.15 -8.07 9.20
CA THR A 50 -13.81 -7.45 10.36
C THR A 50 -13.07 -7.62 11.69
N TYR A 51 -11.79 -7.99 11.66
CA TYR A 51 -10.89 -8.26 12.79
C TYR A 51 -11.23 -7.56 14.12
N PHE A 52 -11.25 -6.22 14.17
CA PHE A 52 -11.48 -5.51 15.44
C PHE A 52 -12.87 -5.75 16.04
N ARG A 53 -13.89 -6.00 15.23
CA ARG A 53 -15.26 -6.32 15.70
C ARG A 53 -15.38 -7.75 16.26
N ARG A 54 -14.36 -8.57 16.03
CA ARG A 54 -14.29 -9.99 16.43
C ARG A 54 -13.21 -10.24 17.48
N LEU A 55 -12.68 -9.19 18.10
CA LEU A 55 -11.75 -9.36 19.21
C LEU A 55 -12.47 -10.11 20.35
N PRO A 56 -11.78 -10.94 21.14
CA PRO A 56 -12.42 -11.85 22.12
C PRO A 56 -13.30 -11.16 23.19
N PHE A 57 -13.18 -9.84 23.34
CA PHE A 57 -14.03 -9.05 24.24
C PHE A 57 -15.37 -8.65 23.64
N PHE A 58 -15.54 -8.76 22.33
CA PHE A 58 -16.83 -8.66 21.67
C PHE A 58 -17.42 -10.07 21.53
N GLU A 59 -18.69 -10.25 21.90
CA GLU A 59 -19.40 -11.52 21.73
C GLU A 59 -19.62 -11.80 20.24
N SER A 60 -18.61 -12.35 19.57
CA SER A 60 -18.65 -12.77 18.17
C SER A 60 -18.76 -14.29 18.08
N ARG A 61 -19.52 -14.79 17.10
CA ARG A 61 -19.66 -16.24 16.84
C ARG A 61 -18.32 -16.94 16.63
N GLU A 62 -17.40 -16.26 15.94
CA GLU A 62 -16.06 -16.75 15.61
C GLU A 62 -15.02 -15.67 15.96
N PRO A 63 -14.53 -15.67 17.21
CA PRO A 63 -13.55 -14.69 17.65
C PRO A 63 -12.19 -14.87 16.97
N VAL A 64 -11.47 -13.76 16.85
CA VAL A 64 -10.12 -13.72 16.25
C VAL A 64 -9.19 -14.69 16.96
N THR A 65 -8.45 -15.47 16.17
CA THR A 65 -7.44 -16.40 16.66
C THR A 65 -6.03 -15.78 16.63
N ALA A 66 -5.10 -16.37 17.39
CA ALA A 66 -3.70 -16.00 17.31
C ALA A 66 -3.12 -16.26 15.91
N ARG A 67 -3.56 -17.32 15.23
CA ARG A 67 -3.17 -17.65 13.85
C ARG A 67 -3.55 -16.52 12.89
N GLU A 68 -4.82 -16.09 12.93
CA GLU A 68 -5.30 -14.96 12.10
C GLU A 68 -4.51 -13.68 12.37
N THR A 69 -4.23 -13.39 13.64
CA THR A 69 -3.43 -12.23 14.05
C THR A 69 -2.05 -12.25 13.41
N TRP A 70 -1.34 -13.38 13.50
CA TRP A 70 0.01 -13.51 12.95
C TRP A 70 0.05 -13.51 11.42
N ILE A 71 -0.91 -14.17 10.75
CA ILE A 71 -1.06 -14.07 9.30
C ILE A 71 -1.23 -12.60 8.91
N ARG A 72 -2.13 -11.88 9.58
CA ARG A 72 -2.41 -10.47 9.28
C ARG A 72 -1.22 -9.57 9.53
N VAL A 73 -0.41 -9.80 10.58
CA VAL A 73 0.86 -9.09 10.81
C VAL A 73 1.80 -9.28 9.63
N VAL A 74 2.06 -10.54 9.24
CA VAL A 74 2.99 -10.87 8.14
C VAL A 74 2.46 -10.36 6.81
N PHE A 75 1.16 -10.49 6.57
CA PHE A 75 0.47 -9.96 5.40
C PHE A 75 0.63 -8.45 5.29
N THR A 76 0.45 -7.71 6.38
CA THR A 76 0.58 -6.25 6.38
C THR A 76 2.00 -5.82 6.00
N LEU A 77 3.02 -6.47 6.56
CA LEU A 77 4.42 -6.19 6.23
C LEU A 77 4.73 -6.50 4.75
N ARG A 78 4.28 -7.67 4.29
CA ARG A 78 4.42 -8.10 2.90
C ARG A 78 3.71 -7.14 1.94
N TRP A 79 2.49 -6.72 2.27
CA TRP A 79 1.68 -5.82 1.45
C TRP A 79 2.35 -4.45 1.30
N ILE A 80 2.87 -3.88 2.40
CA ILE A 80 3.63 -2.62 2.35
C ILE A 80 4.87 -2.76 1.48
N TRP A 81 5.61 -3.87 1.62
CA TRP A 81 6.80 -4.15 0.82
C TRP A 81 6.50 -4.25 -0.67
N LEU A 82 5.51 -5.06 -1.06
CA LEU A 82 5.17 -5.29 -2.47
C LEU A 82 4.71 -4.00 -3.14
N ASN A 83 3.79 -3.26 -2.54
CA ASN A 83 3.33 -1.98 -3.09
C ASN A 83 4.46 -0.95 -3.23
N PHE A 84 5.42 -0.94 -2.30
CA PHE A 84 6.60 -0.08 -2.40
C PHE A 84 7.50 -0.51 -3.57
N VAL A 85 7.80 -1.81 -3.66
CA VAL A 85 8.69 -2.36 -4.69
C VAL A 85 8.07 -2.21 -6.07
N ASP A 86 6.78 -2.51 -6.27
CA ASP A 86 6.16 -2.48 -7.59
C ASP A 86 6.25 -1.09 -8.23
N VAL A 87 5.92 -0.05 -7.47
CA VAL A 87 5.96 1.34 -7.93
C VAL A 87 7.41 1.79 -8.16
N ASP A 88 8.31 1.53 -7.22
CA ASP A 88 9.69 2.01 -7.31
C ASP A 88 10.53 1.21 -8.31
N ALA A 89 10.23 -0.07 -8.53
CA ALA A 89 10.86 -0.92 -9.53
C ALA A 89 10.46 -0.46 -10.93
N ALA A 90 9.17 -0.17 -11.18
CA ALA A 90 8.72 0.39 -12.45
C ALA A 90 9.43 1.71 -12.77
N HIS A 91 9.53 2.62 -11.80
CA HIS A 91 10.30 3.86 -11.94
C HIS A 91 11.78 3.64 -12.22
N THR A 92 12.40 2.72 -11.47
CA THR A 92 13.81 2.38 -11.61
C THR A 92 14.08 1.78 -12.99
N PHE A 93 13.20 0.91 -13.48
CA PHE A 93 13.27 0.32 -14.81
C PHE A 93 13.14 1.37 -15.92
N LEU A 94 12.12 2.23 -15.85
CA LEU A 94 11.95 3.30 -16.82
C LEU A 94 13.14 4.27 -16.82
N SER A 95 13.72 4.57 -15.65
CA SER A 95 14.92 5.41 -15.57
C SER A 95 16.12 4.82 -16.33
N ILE A 96 16.25 3.49 -16.38
CA ILE A 96 17.31 2.83 -17.17
C ILE A 96 17.05 3.04 -18.66
N ILE A 97 15.79 2.95 -19.10
CA ILE A 97 15.41 3.15 -20.50
C ILE A 97 15.67 4.60 -20.91
N PHE A 98 15.09 5.57 -20.21
CA PHE A 98 15.12 6.97 -20.64
C PHE A 98 16.49 7.64 -20.45
N VAL A 99 17.20 7.37 -19.35
CA VAL A 99 18.53 7.93 -19.09
C VAL A 99 19.63 7.08 -19.75
N GLY A 100 19.56 5.76 -19.59
CA GLY A 100 20.60 4.83 -20.00
C GLY A 100 20.61 4.51 -21.50
N LEU A 101 19.48 4.03 -22.01
CA LEU A 101 19.36 3.52 -23.39
C LEU A 101 19.07 4.64 -24.39
N LEU A 102 17.99 5.39 -24.17
CA LEU A 102 17.51 6.42 -25.09
C LEU A 102 18.27 7.74 -24.93
N ARG A 103 18.87 7.98 -23.75
CA ARG A 103 19.59 9.21 -23.40
C ARG A 103 18.77 10.47 -23.61
N LEU A 104 17.46 10.38 -23.36
CA LEU A 104 16.52 11.49 -23.46
C LEU A 104 16.56 12.37 -22.21
N ASP A 105 16.81 11.74 -21.06
CA ASP A 105 16.76 12.39 -19.75
C ASP A 105 18.11 12.32 -19.03
N SER A 106 18.29 13.21 -18.06
CA SER A 106 19.37 13.22 -17.09
C SER A 106 18.99 12.46 -15.81
N PRO A 107 19.95 11.91 -15.05
CA PRO A 107 19.68 11.27 -13.76
C PRO A 107 18.91 12.12 -12.76
N GLU A 108 19.13 13.44 -12.79
CA GLU A 108 18.52 14.41 -11.89
C GLU A 108 17.01 14.55 -12.12
N GLU A 109 16.54 14.27 -13.34
CA GLU A 109 15.13 14.25 -13.73
C GLU A 109 14.40 13.00 -13.21
N TRP A 110 15.14 11.99 -12.74
CA TRP A 110 14.61 10.74 -12.18
C TRP A 110 14.87 10.61 -10.66
N PRO A 111 14.34 11.53 -9.83
CA PRO A 111 14.54 11.50 -8.39
C PRO A 111 13.86 10.28 -7.76
N SER A 112 14.20 9.98 -6.50
CA SER A 112 13.55 8.89 -5.76
C SER A 112 12.05 9.12 -5.61
N MET A 113 11.24 8.10 -5.92
CA MET A 113 9.79 8.13 -5.70
C MET A 113 9.44 8.20 -4.21
N PHE A 114 10.29 7.62 -3.36
CA PHE A 114 10.05 7.52 -1.94
C PHE A 114 11.05 8.36 -1.14
N GLY A 115 10.60 8.86 0.01
CA GLY A 115 11.48 9.46 1.02
C GLY A 115 12.08 8.43 1.95
N SER A 116 12.59 8.89 3.09
CA SER A 116 13.11 7.98 4.12
C SER A 116 11.98 7.27 4.87
N PRO A 117 12.00 5.92 4.98
CA PRO A 117 11.07 5.18 5.82
C PRO A 117 11.11 5.61 7.29
N LEU A 118 12.24 6.15 7.76
CA LEU A 118 12.43 6.62 9.14
C LEU A 118 11.57 7.84 9.50
N GLU A 119 10.95 8.47 8.51
CA GLU A 119 10.03 9.58 8.69
C GLU A 119 8.55 9.13 8.71
N ALA A 120 8.25 7.85 8.47
CA ALA A 120 6.90 7.30 8.38
C ALA A 120 6.23 6.97 9.73
N TYR A 121 6.50 7.77 10.78
CA TYR A 121 5.96 7.56 12.14
C TYR A 121 4.64 8.32 12.41
N SER A 122 3.92 8.71 11.36
CA SER A 122 2.55 9.25 11.44
C SER A 122 1.97 9.15 10.03
N LEU A 123 0.67 9.02 9.87
CA LEU A 123 0.05 8.90 8.55
C LEU A 123 0.27 10.18 7.73
N ARG A 124 0.24 11.36 8.36
CA ARG A 124 0.59 12.61 7.68
C ARG A 124 2.00 12.58 7.08
N ARG A 125 2.98 12.02 7.80
CA ARG A 125 4.36 11.92 7.32
C ARG A 125 4.56 10.75 6.37
N TYR A 126 3.84 9.65 6.56
CA TYR A 126 3.80 8.53 5.63
C TYR A 126 3.43 9.06 4.24
N TRP A 127 2.27 9.69 4.09
CA TRP A 127 1.79 10.21 2.80
C TRP A 127 2.55 11.46 2.32
N GLY A 128 3.03 12.33 3.22
CA GLY A 128 3.64 13.61 2.85
C GLY A 128 5.16 13.62 2.72
N ARG A 129 5.87 12.65 3.32
CA ARG A 129 7.35 12.61 3.37
C ARG A 129 7.92 11.32 2.82
N PHE A 130 7.24 10.19 2.96
CA PHE A 130 7.74 8.88 2.56
C PHE A 130 7.12 8.40 1.24
N TRP A 131 5.80 8.28 1.17
CA TRP A 131 5.08 7.62 0.08
C TRP A 131 5.02 8.47 -1.20
N HIS A 132 5.20 7.80 -2.34
CA HIS A 132 4.92 8.24 -3.71
C HIS A 132 4.95 9.77 -3.94
N ARG A 133 6.14 10.37 -3.85
CA ARG A 133 6.33 11.83 -3.82
C ARG A 133 6.15 12.52 -5.16
N LEU A 134 6.27 11.78 -6.28
CA LEU A 134 6.17 12.35 -7.63
C LEU A 134 4.78 12.91 -7.93
N VAL A 135 3.72 12.22 -7.48
CA VAL A 135 2.33 12.62 -7.76
C VAL A 135 1.87 13.82 -6.95
N HIS A 136 2.54 14.14 -5.84
CA HIS A 136 2.12 15.20 -4.94
C HIS A 136 2.09 16.59 -5.59
N LYS A 137 3.10 16.93 -6.40
CA LYS A 137 3.16 18.25 -7.08
C LYS A 137 2.02 18.41 -8.10
N PRO A 138 1.79 17.48 -9.04
CA PRO A 138 0.64 17.53 -9.94
C PRO A 138 -0.70 17.62 -9.20
N TYR A 139 -0.93 16.77 -8.20
CA TYR A 139 -2.19 16.75 -7.45
C TYR A 139 -2.42 18.03 -6.67
N LEU A 140 -1.37 18.59 -6.05
CA LEU A 140 -1.46 19.87 -5.37
C LEU A 140 -1.74 21.02 -6.35
N GLY A 141 -1.19 20.97 -7.57
CA GLY A 141 -1.47 21.93 -8.63
C GLY A 141 -2.96 21.93 -8.99
N LEU A 142 -3.53 20.76 -9.25
CA LEU A 142 -4.96 20.58 -9.51
C LEU A 142 -5.83 21.02 -8.33
N ALA A 143 -5.47 20.62 -7.11
CA ALA A 143 -6.16 21.04 -5.88
C ALA A 143 -6.18 22.56 -5.72
N LYS A 144 -5.09 23.26 -6.04
CA LYS A 144 -5.03 24.74 -6.02
C LYS A 144 -5.90 25.38 -7.10
N VAL A 145 -6.04 24.77 -8.27
CA VAL A 145 -6.96 25.26 -9.31
C VAL A 145 -8.41 25.16 -8.82
N VAL A 146 -8.79 24.01 -8.28
CA VAL A 146 -10.14 23.78 -7.73
C VAL A 146 -10.42 24.72 -6.56
N SER A 147 -9.49 24.82 -5.59
CA SER A 147 -9.61 25.71 -4.43
C SER A 147 -9.80 27.18 -4.82
N ARG A 148 -9.07 27.68 -5.84
CA ARG A 148 -9.25 29.04 -6.36
C ARG A 148 -10.61 29.25 -7.02
N LYS A 149 -11.08 28.27 -7.82
CA LYS A 149 -12.40 28.34 -8.48
C LYS A 149 -13.54 28.38 -7.47
N LEU A 150 -13.40 27.68 -6.34
CA LEU A 150 -14.37 27.68 -5.25
C LEU A 150 -14.22 28.88 -4.29
N HIS A 151 -13.35 29.85 -4.60
CA HIS A 151 -13.01 31.00 -3.75
C HIS A 151 -12.52 30.65 -2.33
N ILE A 152 -12.09 29.41 -2.11
CA ILE A 152 -11.59 28.93 -0.81
C ILE A 152 -10.23 29.55 -0.49
N SER A 153 -9.44 29.92 -1.51
CA SER A 153 -8.14 30.59 -1.34
C SER A 153 -8.21 31.96 -0.65
N LYS A 154 -9.41 32.53 -0.47
CA LYS A 154 -9.63 33.76 0.32
C LYS A 154 -9.95 33.49 1.80
N SER A 155 -10.03 32.21 2.20
CA SER A 155 -10.40 31.78 3.56
C SER A 155 -9.21 31.79 4.52
N ARG A 156 -9.45 31.42 5.78
CA ARG A 156 -8.39 31.29 6.80
C ARG A 156 -7.30 30.29 6.36
N PRO A 157 -6.00 30.58 6.55
CA PRO A 157 -4.90 29.74 6.06
C PRO A 157 -4.92 28.27 6.51
N ARG A 158 -5.45 27.99 7.71
CA ARG A 158 -5.60 26.62 8.22
C ARG A 158 -6.67 25.84 7.48
N PHE A 159 -7.79 26.50 7.15
CA PHE A 159 -8.90 25.90 6.42
C PHE A 159 -8.49 25.59 4.98
N GLU A 160 -7.80 26.53 4.31
CA GLU A 160 -7.28 26.29 2.96
C GLU A 160 -6.34 25.08 2.91
N LYS A 161 -5.40 24.97 3.87
CA LYS A 161 -4.50 23.80 3.95
C LYS A 161 -5.24 22.49 4.12
N LEU A 162 -6.32 22.47 4.91
CA LEU A 162 -7.14 21.29 5.11
C LEU A 162 -7.88 20.91 3.82
N VAL A 163 -8.49 21.87 3.14
CA VAL A 163 -9.17 21.66 1.86
C VAL A 163 -8.20 21.18 0.79
N LEU A 164 -7.01 21.78 0.67
CA LEU A 164 -6.01 21.34 -0.29
C LEU A 164 -5.56 19.91 -0.01
N ALA A 165 -5.38 19.53 1.26
CA ALA A 165 -5.07 18.15 1.62
C ALA A 165 -6.21 17.20 1.23
N PHE A 166 -7.47 17.55 1.52
CA PHE A 166 -8.63 16.76 1.11
C PHE A 166 -8.66 16.56 -0.41
N LEU A 167 -8.53 17.65 -1.18
CA LEU A 167 -8.54 17.60 -2.64
C LEU A 167 -7.41 16.75 -3.21
N VAL A 168 -6.20 16.80 -2.63
CA VAL A 168 -5.09 15.94 -3.05
C VAL A 168 -5.44 14.45 -2.87
N PHE A 169 -6.03 14.06 -1.73
CA PHE A 169 -6.48 12.69 -1.51
C PHE A 169 -7.63 12.30 -2.44
N LEU A 170 -8.60 13.18 -2.64
CA LEU A 170 -9.72 12.93 -3.55
C LEU A 170 -9.24 12.73 -5.00
N ILE A 171 -8.34 13.59 -5.49
CA ILE A 171 -7.75 13.46 -6.83
C ILE A 171 -6.97 12.16 -6.95
N SER A 172 -6.22 11.77 -5.91
CA SER A 172 -5.54 10.48 -5.87
C SER A 172 -6.52 9.32 -5.98
N GLY A 173 -7.61 9.33 -5.21
CA GLY A 173 -8.64 8.30 -5.27
C GLY A 173 -9.33 8.22 -6.64
N LEU A 174 -9.62 9.37 -7.26
CA LEU A 174 -10.17 9.41 -8.62
C LEU A 174 -9.19 8.86 -9.66
N ALA A 175 -7.89 9.12 -9.51
CA ALA A 175 -6.87 8.57 -10.42
C ALA A 175 -6.79 7.04 -10.34
N HIS A 176 -6.92 6.47 -9.14
CA HIS A 176 -7.01 5.02 -8.93
C HIS A 176 -8.32 4.47 -9.51
N ALA A 177 -9.46 5.10 -9.19
CA ALA A 177 -10.76 4.68 -9.69
C ALA A 177 -10.86 4.63 -11.22
N ILE A 178 -10.17 5.52 -11.93
CA ILE A 178 -10.06 5.47 -13.39
C ILE A 178 -9.44 4.15 -13.84
N VAL A 179 -8.41 3.64 -13.16
CA VAL A 179 -7.77 2.35 -13.50
C VAL A 179 -8.76 1.21 -13.30
N SER A 180 -9.48 1.15 -12.17
CA SER A 180 -10.44 0.09 -11.90
C SER A 180 -11.65 0.14 -12.86
N ILE A 181 -12.10 1.34 -13.27
CA ILE A 181 -13.12 1.49 -14.31
C ILE A 181 -12.64 0.93 -15.66
N HIS A 182 -11.39 1.21 -16.04
CA HIS A 182 -10.82 0.62 -17.27
C HIS A 182 -10.67 -0.91 -17.17
N GLY A 183 -10.49 -1.44 -15.96
CA GLY A 183 -10.54 -2.87 -15.66
C GLY A 183 -11.94 -3.47 -15.63
N GLY A 184 -13.01 -2.66 -15.68
CA GLY A 184 -14.40 -3.12 -15.63
C GLY A 184 -15.00 -3.23 -14.23
N ASN A 185 -14.28 -2.83 -13.17
CA ASN A 185 -14.68 -3.01 -11.77
C ASN A 185 -15.20 -1.70 -11.16
N LEU A 186 -16.50 -1.43 -11.31
CA LEU A 186 -17.10 -0.20 -10.77
C LEU A 186 -17.15 -0.16 -9.23
N VAL A 187 -17.29 -1.32 -8.58
CA VAL A 187 -17.29 -1.42 -7.11
C VAL A 187 -15.93 -1.01 -6.55
N GLU A 188 -14.86 -1.59 -7.11
CA GLU A 188 -13.47 -1.27 -6.77
C GLU A 188 -13.17 0.23 -6.98
N ALA A 189 -13.69 0.84 -8.05
CA ALA A 189 -13.55 2.27 -8.28
C ALA A 189 -14.18 3.14 -7.16
N VAL A 190 -15.28 2.71 -6.54
CA VAL A 190 -15.87 3.39 -5.38
C VAL A 190 -15.02 3.17 -4.13
N ASP A 191 -14.50 1.96 -3.95
CA ASP A 191 -13.62 1.60 -2.84
C ASP A 191 -12.30 2.39 -2.88
N ASP A 192 -11.73 2.60 -4.06
CA ASP A 192 -10.57 3.46 -4.29
C ASP A 192 -10.79 4.87 -3.77
N VAL A 193 -11.85 5.54 -4.25
CA VAL A 193 -12.16 6.91 -3.82
C VAL A 193 -12.39 6.96 -2.31
N SER A 194 -13.14 5.98 -1.78
CA SER A 194 -13.46 5.87 -0.36
C SER A 194 -12.20 5.70 0.48
N PHE A 195 -11.28 4.85 0.07
CA PHE A 195 -10.03 4.57 0.77
C PHE A 195 -9.16 5.82 0.92
N TYR A 196 -8.95 6.59 -0.16
CA TYR A 196 -8.16 7.82 -0.07
C TYR A 196 -8.86 8.90 0.76
N CYS A 197 -10.20 9.01 0.67
CA CYS A 197 -10.96 9.92 1.53
C CYS A 197 -10.88 9.55 3.01
N ILE A 198 -10.95 8.26 3.35
CA ILE A 198 -10.77 7.75 4.71
C ILE A 198 -9.36 8.07 5.21
N ASN A 199 -8.32 7.87 4.40
CA ASN A 199 -6.95 8.23 4.76
C ASN A 199 -6.84 9.72 5.13
N PHE A 200 -7.46 10.61 4.35
CA PHE A 200 -7.53 12.03 4.71
C PHE A 200 -8.23 12.26 6.06
N ALA A 201 -9.40 11.64 6.27
CA ALA A 201 -10.15 11.79 7.52
C ALA A 201 -9.33 11.33 8.73
N VAL A 202 -8.65 10.19 8.63
CA VAL A 202 -7.77 9.66 9.68
C VAL A 202 -6.59 10.59 9.94
N ILE A 203 -5.98 11.18 8.89
CA ILE A 203 -4.91 12.17 9.05
C ILE A 203 -5.41 13.45 9.72
N ALA A 204 -6.63 13.89 9.42
CA ALA A 204 -7.23 15.06 10.06
C ALA A 204 -7.44 14.79 11.57
N VAL A 205 -7.97 13.61 11.92
CA VAL A 205 -8.11 13.16 13.32
C VAL A 205 -6.76 13.04 14.02
N GLU A 206 -5.77 12.41 13.37
CA GLU A 206 -4.38 12.31 13.86
C GLU A 206 -3.80 13.70 14.18
N GLY A 207 -4.10 14.70 13.34
CA GLY A 207 -3.70 16.09 13.54
C GLY A 207 -4.32 16.71 14.81
N VAL A 208 -5.60 16.47 15.07
CA VAL A 208 -6.30 16.93 16.27
C VAL A 208 -5.72 16.24 17.51
N VAL A 209 -5.62 14.91 17.51
CA VAL A 209 -5.06 14.12 18.61
C VAL A 209 -3.64 14.56 18.95
N THR A 210 -2.81 14.76 17.91
CA THR A 210 -1.44 15.26 18.07
C THR A 210 -1.40 16.67 18.68
N GLY A 211 -2.34 17.53 18.31
CA GLY A 211 -2.48 18.87 18.88
C GLY A 211 -2.82 18.82 20.37
N LEU A 212 -3.77 17.97 20.75
CA LEU A 212 -4.18 17.76 22.14
C LEU A 212 -3.06 17.13 22.99
N ALA A 213 -2.31 16.19 22.41
CA ALA A 213 -1.16 15.55 23.08
C ALA A 213 0.10 16.43 23.09
N SER A 214 0.09 17.62 22.48
CA SER A 214 1.27 18.48 22.38
C SER A 214 1.91 18.85 23.73
N PRO A 215 1.17 19.11 24.83
CA PRO A 215 1.77 19.39 26.13
C PRO A 215 2.52 18.17 26.70
N MET A 216 2.12 16.95 26.33
CA MET A 216 2.76 15.72 26.80
C MET A 216 4.12 15.49 26.14
N ARG A 217 4.38 16.12 24.99
CA ARG A 217 5.61 15.90 24.21
C ARG A 217 6.89 16.27 24.94
N ARG A 218 6.81 17.13 25.95
CA ARG A 218 7.96 17.53 26.78
C ARG A 218 8.39 16.46 27.80
N PHE A 219 7.52 15.51 28.13
CA PHE A 219 7.77 14.53 29.18
C PHE A 219 8.40 13.22 28.67
N LEU A 220 8.37 12.98 27.36
CA LEU A 220 8.94 11.78 26.76
C LEU A 220 10.01 12.16 25.72
N PRO A 221 11.10 11.39 25.60
CA PRO A 221 12.12 11.64 24.60
C PRO A 221 11.56 11.42 23.19
N ARG A 222 12.19 12.07 22.20
CA ARG A 222 11.71 12.06 20.79
C ARG A 222 11.57 10.66 20.20
N TRP A 223 12.43 9.72 20.60
CA TRP A 223 12.39 8.35 20.10
C TRP A 223 11.14 7.60 20.57
N CYS A 224 10.65 7.84 21.79
CA CYS A 224 9.38 7.26 22.28
C CYS A 224 8.21 7.69 21.40
N TRP A 225 8.13 8.98 21.05
CA TRP A 225 7.09 9.49 20.15
C TRP A 225 7.19 8.91 18.75
N LYS A 226 8.41 8.69 18.25
CA LYS A 226 8.60 7.99 16.97
C LYS A 226 8.13 6.55 17.07
N ALA A 227 8.45 5.83 18.14
CA ALA A 227 8.01 4.44 18.35
C ALA A 227 6.47 4.34 18.40
N VAL A 228 5.81 5.16 19.23
CA VAL A 228 4.34 5.26 19.29
C VAL A 228 3.75 5.56 17.91
N GLY A 229 4.39 6.47 17.18
CA GLY A 229 3.99 6.84 15.83
C GLY A 229 4.11 5.69 14.81
N PHE A 230 5.20 4.92 14.85
CA PHE A 230 5.35 3.73 14.01
C PHE A 230 4.34 2.65 14.37
N THR A 231 4.09 2.42 15.66
CA THR A 231 3.03 1.51 16.12
C THR A 231 1.68 1.95 15.56
N TRP A 232 1.34 3.23 15.65
CA TRP A 232 0.10 3.78 15.09
C TRP A 232 -0.02 3.56 13.58
N VAL A 233 1.02 3.88 12.80
CA VAL A 233 1.02 3.67 11.35
C VAL A 233 0.88 2.18 11.01
N PHE A 234 1.57 1.31 11.73
CA PHE A 234 1.43 -0.14 11.55
C PHE A 234 0.00 -0.61 11.89
N THR A 235 -0.58 -0.19 13.01
CA THR A 235 -1.95 -0.53 13.39
C THR A 235 -2.97 -0.06 12.37
N PHE A 236 -2.77 1.14 11.78
CA PHE A 236 -3.61 1.61 10.70
C PHE A 236 -3.54 0.70 9.48
N TRP A 237 -2.33 0.32 9.03
CA TRP A 237 -2.17 -0.58 7.89
C TRP A 237 -2.63 -2.01 8.19
N PHE A 238 -2.46 -2.49 9.41
CA PHE A 238 -2.98 -3.77 9.89
C PHE A 238 -4.52 -3.85 9.78
N TRP A 239 -5.19 -2.72 9.91
CA TRP A 239 -6.61 -2.58 9.70
C TRP A 239 -6.99 -2.36 8.23
N ALA A 240 -6.27 -1.49 7.54
CA ALA A 240 -6.62 -1.00 6.20
C ALA A 240 -6.21 -1.95 5.08
N ALA A 241 -4.99 -2.50 5.10
CA ALA A 241 -4.46 -3.32 4.01
C ALA A 241 -5.31 -4.57 3.72
N PRO A 242 -5.82 -5.32 4.72
CA PRO A 242 -6.74 -6.43 4.47
C PRO A 242 -8.04 -6.03 3.78
N LYS A 243 -8.59 -4.85 4.07
CA LYS A 243 -9.83 -4.38 3.42
C LYS A 243 -9.64 -4.14 1.94
N TRP A 244 -8.42 -3.77 1.56
CA TRP A 244 -8.04 -3.58 0.18
C TRP A 244 -7.74 -4.90 -0.51
N ALA A 245 -6.87 -5.74 0.06
CA ALA A 245 -6.24 -6.82 -0.70
C ALA A 245 -6.72 -8.25 -0.37
N TYR A 246 -7.54 -8.45 0.68
CA TYR A 246 -7.99 -9.81 1.02
C TYR A 246 -8.91 -10.41 -0.04
N HIS A 247 -9.74 -9.60 -0.72
CA HIS A 247 -10.65 -10.09 -1.73
C HIS A 247 -9.89 -10.73 -2.91
N GLU A 248 -8.85 -10.07 -3.42
CA GLU A 248 -7.98 -10.61 -4.48
C GLU A 248 -7.34 -11.94 -4.06
N VAL A 249 -6.79 -12.00 -2.84
CA VAL A 249 -6.14 -13.22 -2.32
C VAL A 249 -7.15 -14.36 -2.15
N HIS A 250 -8.35 -14.06 -1.64
CA HIS A 250 -9.42 -15.03 -1.48
C HIS A 250 -9.86 -15.61 -2.82
N GLU A 251 -10.06 -14.77 -3.84
CA GLU A 251 -10.42 -15.20 -5.19
C GLU A 251 -9.32 -16.05 -5.85
N GLU A 252 -8.06 -15.64 -5.70
CA GLU A 252 -6.91 -16.42 -6.20
C GLU A 252 -6.86 -17.82 -5.56
N LEU A 253 -7.02 -17.91 -4.24
CA LEU A 253 -7.02 -19.20 -3.52
C LEU A 253 -8.19 -20.09 -3.93
N LEU A 254 -9.40 -19.54 -4.10
CA LEU A 254 -10.54 -20.29 -4.61
C LEU A 254 -10.29 -20.82 -6.02
N SER A 255 -9.75 -19.99 -6.91
CA SER A 255 -9.44 -20.39 -8.28
C SER A 255 -8.42 -21.53 -8.35
N GLU A 256 -7.42 -21.52 -7.46
CA GLU A 256 -6.40 -22.55 -7.37
C GLU A 256 -6.97 -23.85 -6.79
N LEU A 257 -7.84 -23.77 -5.79
CA LEU A 257 -8.56 -24.94 -5.27
C LEU A 257 -9.44 -25.59 -6.34
N GLU A 258 -10.19 -24.80 -7.09
CA GLU A 258 -10.99 -25.32 -8.20
C GLU A 258 -10.11 -25.98 -9.27
N ARG A 259 -8.96 -25.39 -9.59
CA ARG A 259 -8.01 -25.96 -10.56
C ARG A 259 -7.48 -27.31 -10.08
N ARG A 260 -7.15 -27.43 -8.79
CA ARG A 260 -6.72 -28.70 -8.17
C ARG A 260 -7.82 -29.75 -8.19
N ASN A 261 -9.04 -29.38 -7.83
CA ASN A 261 -10.19 -30.28 -7.84
C ASN A 261 -10.50 -30.79 -9.26
N ARG A 262 -10.41 -29.92 -10.28
CA ARG A 262 -10.55 -30.32 -11.70
C ARG A 262 -9.47 -31.32 -12.12
N MET A 263 -8.21 -31.08 -11.76
CA MET A 263 -7.10 -31.98 -12.07
C MET A 263 -7.27 -33.35 -11.41
N GLN A 264 -7.62 -33.39 -10.13
CA GLN A 264 -7.89 -34.64 -9.42
C GLN A 264 -9.06 -35.42 -10.02
N GLY A 265 -10.14 -34.73 -10.40
CA GLY A 265 -11.27 -35.35 -11.09
C GLY A 265 -10.88 -35.96 -12.45
N LEU A 266 -10.03 -35.27 -13.22
CA LEU A 266 -9.49 -35.78 -14.48
C LEU A 266 -8.55 -36.98 -14.28
N GLU A 267 -7.72 -36.98 -13.25
CA GLU A 267 -6.86 -38.12 -12.90
C GLU A 267 -7.69 -39.34 -12.47
N MET A 268 -8.73 -39.15 -11.66
CA MET A 268 -9.65 -40.22 -11.29
C MET A 268 -10.38 -40.77 -12.52
N PHE A 269 -10.87 -39.89 -13.41
CA PHE A 269 -11.57 -40.29 -14.63
C PHE A 269 -10.66 -41.04 -15.62
N THR A 270 -9.44 -40.55 -15.85
CA THR A 270 -8.45 -41.23 -16.70
C THR A 270 -7.96 -42.54 -16.08
N GLY A 271 -7.82 -42.60 -14.75
CA GLY A 271 -7.56 -43.84 -14.02
C GLY A 271 -8.67 -44.89 -14.17
N MET A 272 -9.94 -44.46 -14.15
CA MET A 272 -11.08 -45.35 -14.41
C MET A 272 -11.15 -45.84 -15.87
N LEU A 273 -10.79 -45.00 -16.84
CA LEU A 273 -10.75 -45.37 -18.26
C LEU A 273 -9.51 -46.19 -18.66
N GLY A 274 -8.40 -46.03 -17.94
CA GLY A 274 -7.14 -46.74 -18.15
C GLY A 274 -7.06 -48.10 -17.42
N GLY A 275 -8.05 -48.43 -16.61
CA GLY A 275 -8.14 -49.71 -15.91
C GLY A 275 -8.46 -50.88 -16.85
N LYS A 276 -7.43 -51.71 -17.12
CA LYS A 276 -7.58 -53.17 -17.18
C LYS A 276 -7.51 -53.72 -15.77
#